data_AF-A0A2W3Z1A2-F1
#
_entry.id   AF-A0A2W3Z1A2-F1
#
_cell.length_a   1.000
_cell.length_b   1.000
_cell.length_c   1.000
_cell.angle_alpha   90.00
_cell.angle_beta   90.00
_cell.angle_gamma   90.00
#
_symmetry.space_group_name_H-M   'P 1'
#
loop_
_entity.id
_entity.type
_entity.pdbx_description
1 polymer ?
#
loop_
_entity_poly.entity_id
_entity_poly.type
_entity_poly.pdbx_seq_one_letter_code
_entity_poly.pdbx_strand_id
1 'polypeptide(L)' 'MIQIEYLGEKEDGTVCGSCRGSRNIPTITVKKIYGRTWRVGKPQEVSLIEFSKFMRTGLFKKV' A
#
# COMPACT_ATOMS: atom_id res chain seq x y z
N MET A 1 -17.92 -2.64 -1.15
CA MET A 1 -16.51 -2.50 -1.58
C MET A 1 -15.81 -1.58 -0.59
N ILE A 2 -14.48 -1.64 -0.47
CA ILE A 2 -13.68 -0.79 0.44
C ILE A 2 -12.52 -0.20 -0.35
N GLN A 3 -12.20 1.07 -0.10
CA GLN A 3 -10.98 1.68 -0.62
C GLN A 3 -9.79 1.40 0.28
N ILE A 4 -8.68 1.01 -0.35
CA ILE A 4 -7.39 0.86 0.32
C ILE A 4 -6.33 1.62 -0.46
N GLU A 5 -5.28 2.03 0.24
CA GLU A 5 -4.14 2.74 -0.34
C GLU A 5 -2.85 1.97 -0.04
N TYR A 6 -2.00 1.85 -1.06
CA TYR A 6 -0.66 1.31 -0.92
C TYR A 6 0.27 2.33 -0.26
N LEU A 7 0.97 1.90 0.77
CA LEU A 7 1.82 2.75 1.61
C LEU A 7 3.19 3.03 0.99
N GLY A 8 3.62 2.21 0.02
CA GLY A 8 4.98 2.25 -0.49
C GLY A 8 5.95 1.49 0.40
N GLU A 9 7.12 1.18 -0.17
CA GLU A 9 8.19 0.46 0.50
C GLU A 9 9.52 1.21 0.33
N LYS A 10 10.46 0.93 1.21
CA LYS A 10 11.88 1.24 1.01
C LYS A 10 12.54 0.16 0.14
N GLU A 11 13.77 0.39 -0.31
CA GLU A 11 14.50 -0.60 -1.14
C GLU A 11 14.76 -1.93 -0.41
N ASP A 12 14.81 -1.91 0.91
CA ASP A 12 14.95 -3.08 1.77
C ASP A 12 13.64 -3.89 1.95
N GLY A 13 12.53 -3.44 1.35
CA GLY A 13 11.22 -4.07 1.46
C GLY A 13 10.43 -3.67 2.72
N THR A 14 10.94 -2.77 3.55
CA THR A 14 10.23 -2.28 4.73
C THR A 14 9.07 -1.37 4.32
N VAL A 15 7.89 -1.63 4.88
CA VAL A 15 6.69 -0.82 4.64
C VAL A 15 6.90 0.61 5.16
N CYS A 16 6.58 1.61 4.33
CA CYS A 16 6.57 3.02 4.73
C CYS A 16 5.34 3.37 5.60
N GLY A 17 4.99 2.53 6.58
CA GLY A 17 3.79 2.71 7.42
C GLY A 17 3.88 3.89 8.39
N SER A 18 5.09 4.36 8.67
CA SER A 18 5.42 5.43 9.63
C SER A 18 5.89 6.73 8.96
N CYS A 19 5.59 6.92 7.68
CA CYS A 19 6.04 8.06 6.87
C CYS A 19 5.22 9.34 7.08
N ARG A 20 4.65 9.53 8.28
CA ARG A 20 4.18 10.83 8.79
C ARG A 20 5.41 11.64 9.23
N GLY A 21 6.15 12.17 8.27
CA GLY A 21 7.31 13.01 8.51
C GLY A 21 8.23 13.05 7.30
N SER A 22 8.68 14.24 6.94
CA SER A 22 9.40 14.61 5.71
C SER A 22 10.73 13.86 5.41
N ARG A 23 11.10 12.82 6.18
CA ARG A 23 12.36 12.08 6.05
C ARG A 23 12.23 10.59 5.75
N ASN A 24 11.02 10.04 5.64
CA ASN A 24 10.82 8.66 5.19
C ASN A 24 9.99 8.67 3.91
N ILE A 25 10.63 8.94 2.78
CA ILE A 25 9.99 8.87 1.46
C ILE A 25 10.07 7.41 1.01
N PRO A 26 8.95 6.77 0.62
CA PRO A 26 9.01 5.43 0.04
C PRO A 26 9.80 5.48 -1.28
N THR A 27 10.82 4.64 -1.41
CA THR A 27 11.58 4.51 -2.67
C THR A 27 10.77 3.78 -3.73
N ILE A 28 10.00 2.77 -3.32
CA ILE A 28 9.09 2.01 -4.19
C ILE A 28 7.68 2.59 -4.04
N THR A 29 7.33 3.47 -4.97
CA THR A 29 6.02 4.13 -5.01
C THR A 29 5.01 3.45 -5.92
N VAL A 30 5.46 2.50 -6.76
CA VAL A 30 4.63 1.73 -7.70
C VAL A 30 5.01 0.25 -7.62
N LYS A 31 4.02 -0.63 -7.41
CA LYS A 31 4.26 -2.08 -7.33
C LYS A 31 3.08 -2.88 -7.84
N LYS A 32 3.34 -4.02 -8.48
CA LYS A 32 2.30 -4.98 -8.87
C LYS A 32 2.09 -5.99 -7.74
N ILE A 33 0.90 -6.02 -7.16
CA ILE A 33 0.54 -6.89 -6.03
C ILE A 33 -0.78 -7.59 -6.37
N TYR A 34 -0.76 -8.93 -6.32
CA TYR A 34 -1.89 -9.79 -6.70
C TYR A 34 -2.49 -9.45 -8.08
N GLY A 35 -1.62 -9.17 -9.05
CA GLY A 35 -2.03 -8.85 -10.42
C GLY A 35 -2.45 -7.39 -10.65
N ARG A 36 -2.65 -6.58 -9.60
CA ARG A 36 -3.02 -5.17 -9.70
C ARG A 36 -1.81 -4.25 -9.52
N THR A 37 -1.74 -3.18 -10.30
CA THR A 37 -0.71 -2.14 -10.14
C THR A 37 -1.18 -1.14 -9.10
N TRP A 38 -0.40 -0.96 -8.05
CA TRP A 38 -0.65 -0.02 -6.97
C TRP A 38 0.30 1.15 -7.07
N ARG A 39 -0.19 2.35 -6.75
CA ARG A 39 0.61 3.58 -6.68
C ARG A 39 0.30 4.29 -5.37
N VAL A 40 1.33 4.75 -4.68
CA VAL A 40 1.18 5.61 -3.47
C VAL A 40 0.40 6.87 -3.86
N GLY A 41 -0.53 7.32 -3.01
CA GLY A 41 -1.40 8.46 -3.30
C GLY A 41 -2.56 8.17 -4.25
N LYS A 42 -2.73 6.91 -4.68
CA LYS A 42 -3.84 6.47 -5.54
C LYS A 42 -4.59 5.30 -4.89
N PRO A 43 -5.58 5.59 -4.02
CA PRO A 43 -6.45 4.57 -3.46
C PRO A 43 -7.20 3.81 -4.56
N GLN A 44 -7.48 2.54 -4.34
CA GLN A 44 -8.29 1.71 -5.25
C GLN A 44 -9.33 0.93 -4.46
N GLU A 45 -10.45 0.63 -5.14
CA GLU A 45 -11.51 -0.20 -4.57
C GLU A 45 -11.19 -1.68 -4.68
N VAL A 46 -11.44 -2.39 -3.58
CA VAL A 46 -11.32 -3.84 -3.47
C VAL A 46 -12.59 -4.43 -2.87
N SER A 47 -12.86 -5.69 -3.19
CA SER A 47 -13.90 -6.46 -2.52
C SER A 47 -13.53 -6.72 -1.06
N LEU A 48 -14.52 -7.08 -0.22
CA LEU A 48 -14.26 -7.44 1.20
C LEU A 48 -13.37 -8.69 1.33
N ILE A 49 -13.44 -9.60 0.35
CA ILE A 49 -12.61 -10.81 0.29
C ILE A 49 -11.15 -10.42 0.03
N GLU A 50 -10.91 -9.55 -0.95
CA GLU A 50 -9.58 -9.05 -1.27
C GLU A 50 -9.02 -8.14 -0.17
N PHE A 51 -9.87 -7.36 0.51
CA PHE A 51 -9.48 -6.47 1.59
C PHE A 51 -8.66 -7.20 2.66
N SER A 52 -9.18 -8.32 3.17
CA SER A 52 -8.49 -9.13 4.18
C SER A 52 -7.13 -9.63 3.68
N LYS A 53 -7.03 -9.98 2.39
CA LYS A 53 -5.79 -10.43 1.76
C LYS A 53 -4.75 -9.31 1.68
N PHE A 54 -5.15 -8.11 1.27
CA PHE A 54 -4.25 -6.95 1.20
C PHE A 54 -3.81 -6.47 2.58
N MET A 55 -4.72 -6.37 3.55
CA MET A 55 -4.39 -5.91 4.91
C MET A 55 -3.38 -6.82 5.62
N ARG A 56 -3.43 -8.14 5.38
CA ARG A 56 -2.44 -9.10 5.93
C ARG A 56 -1.00 -8.84 5.48
N THR A 57 -0.78 -8.15 4.35
CA THR A 57 0.58 -7.83 3.88
C THR A 57 1.23 -6.70 4.68
N GLY A 58 0.46 -5.92 5.44
CA GLY A 58 0.94 -4.71 6.12
C GLY A 58 1.26 -3.55 5.18
N LEU A 59 1.24 -3.75 3.85
CA LEU A 59 1.60 -2.75 2.84
C LEU A 59 0.49 -1.74 2.50
N PHE A 60 -0.69 -1.92 3.09
CA PHE A 60 -1.89 -1.18 2.76
C PHE A 60 -2.55 -0.61 4.01
N LYS A 61 -3.23 0.52 3.84
CA LYS A 61 -4.16 1.06 4.83
C LYS A 61 -5.55 1.19 4.21
N LYS A 62 -6.57 1.10 5.04
CA LYS A 62 -7.93 1.51 4.69
C LYS A 62 -7.97 3.03 4.55
N VAL A 63 -8.69 3.53 3.53
CA VAL A 63 -9.02 4.94 3.33
C VAL A 63 -10.47 5.18 3.73
#